data_AF-A0A0E0RG07-F1
#
_entry.id   AF-A0A0E0RG07-F1
#
_cell.length_a   1.000
_cell.length_b   1.000
_cell.length_c   1.000
_cell.angle_alpha   90.00
_cell.angle_beta   90.00
_cell.angle_gamma   90.00
#
_symmetry.space_group_name_H-M   'P 1'
#
loop_
_entity.id
_entity.type
_entity.pdbx_description
1 polymer ?
#
loop_
_entity_poly.entity_id
_entity_poly.type
_entity_poly.pdbx_seq_one_letter_code
_entity_poly.pdbx_strand_id
1 'polypeptide(L)'
;MKSLIGTKSIVQIASELRNPETGAWPSAVDVWRAIYMKANGTWSIPNGAEILNNLEEAAETHKERIAAAPIPLAEHFALVLGRKPNHSRSVGIGAVNQGAKERYRIHARAEAADQRASDAQNQAAALLEEVERLT
;
A
#
# COMPACT_ATOMS: atom_id res chain seq x y z
N MET A 1 -20.04 -4.73 -25.07
CA MET A 1 -19.30 -4.66 -23.79
C MET A 1 -19.56 -3.31 -23.16
N LYS A 2 -20.22 -3.25 -22.00
CA LYS A 2 -20.45 -1.98 -21.29
C LYS A 2 -19.12 -1.49 -20.72
N SER A 3 -18.77 -0.24 -21.00
CA SER A 3 -17.60 0.45 -20.44
C SER A 3 -17.56 0.30 -18.91
N LEU A 4 -16.45 -0.20 -18.36
CA LEU A 4 -16.15 -0.22 -16.92
C LEU A 4 -15.72 1.16 -16.40
N ILE A 5 -15.49 2.12 -17.29
CA ILE A 5 -14.99 3.45 -16.96
C ILE A 5 -16.20 4.34 -16.69
N GLY A 6 -16.62 4.37 -15.42
CA GLY A 6 -17.69 5.26 -14.95
C GLY A 6 -18.34 4.90 -13.62
N THR A 7 -18.28 3.63 -13.18
CA THR A 7 -19.12 3.15 -12.07
C THR A 7 -18.36 2.84 -10.77
N LYS A 8 -17.05 2.59 -10.82
CA LYS A 8 -16.24 2.20 -9.66
C LYS A 8 -15.03 3.12 -9.49
N SER A 9 -14.67 3.44 -8.24
CA SER A 9 -13.42 4.13 -7.94
C SER A 9 -12.22 3.20 -8.07
N ILE A 10 -11.03 3.80 -8.18
CA ILE A 10 -9.75 3.08 -8.18
C ILE A 10 -9.61 2.17 -6.95
N VAL A 11 -10.02 2.64 -5.77
CA VAL A 11 -9.93 1.85 -4.53
C VAL A 11 -10.94 0.71 -4.50
N GLN A 12 -12.13 0.87 -5.11
CA GLN A 12 -13.07 -0.24 -5.27
C GLN A 12 -12.50 -1.32 -6.18
N ILE A 13 -11.92 -0.94 -7.32
CA ILE A 13 -11.26 -1.87 -8.24
C ILE A 13 -10.11 -2.59 -7.51
N ALA A 14 -9.29 -1.87 -6.75
CA ALA A 14 -8.23 -2.46 -5.96
C ALA A 14 -8.74 -3.41 -4.86
N SER A 15 -9.92 -3.14 -4.29
CA SER A 15 -10.52 -4.04 -3.30
C SER A 15 -11.00 -5.34 -3.93
N GLU A 16 -11.41 -5.33 -5.19
CA GLU A 16 -11.80 -6.52 -5.96
C GLU A 16 -10.58 -7.34 -6.42
N LEU A 17 -9.43 -6.67 -6.55
CA LEU A 17 -8.14 -7.28 -6.95
C LEU A 17 -7.31 -7.76 -5.75
N ARG A 18 -7.84 -7.73 -4.52
CA ARG A 18 -7.09 -8.25 -3.37
C ARG A 18 -6.80 -9.74 -3.55
N ASN A 19 -5.64 -10.14 -3.09
CA ASN A 19 -5.32 -11.56 -3.02
C ASN A 19 -6.36 -12.25 -2.09
N PRO A 20 -7.11 -13.24 -2.59
CA PRO A 20 -8.18 -13.87 -1.81
C PRO A 20 -7.66 -14.74 -0.67
N GLU A 21 -6.43 -15.23 -0.76
CA GLU A 21 -5.80 -16.08 0.25
C GLU A 21 -5.13 -15.27 1.36
N THR A 22 -4.44 -14.19 0.99
CA THR A 22 -3.65 -13.38 1.94
C THR A 22 -4.34 -12.09 2.35
N GLY A 23 -5.37 -11.66 1.62
CA GLY A 23 -6.04 -10.37 1.81
C GLY A 23 -5.18 -9.16 1.42
N ALA A 24 -4.00 -9.38 0.85
CA ALA A 24 -3.06 -8.33 0.47
C ALA A 24 -3.66 -7.40 -0.60
N TRP A 25 -3.43 -6.10 -0.43
CA TRP A 25 -3.82 -5.10 -1.41
C TRP A 25 -2.89 -5.10 -2.63
N PRO A 26 -3.42 -4.91 -3.85
CA PRO A 26 -2.59 -4.77 -5.05
C PRO A 26 -1.81 -3.45 -5.04
N SER A 27 -0.73 -3.38 -5.83
CA SER A 27 0.01 -2.13 -6.05
C SER A 27 -0.77 -1.18 -6.97
N ALA A 28 -0.40 0.10 -7.01
CA ALA A 28 -0.98 1.05 -7.97
C ALA A 28 -0.68 0.65 -9.42
N VAL A 29 0.47 0.03 -9.68
CA VAL A 29 0.88 -0.53 -10.98
C VAL A 29 -0.08 -1.62 -11.41
N ASP A 30 -0.39 -2.57 -10.52
CA ASP A 30 -1.31 -3.68 -10.80
C ASP A 30 -2.72 -3.16 -11.10
N VAL A 31 -3.19 -2.20 -10.29
CA VAL A 31 -4.51 -1.57 -10.48
C VAL A 31 -4.54 -0.80 -11.80
N TRP A 32 -3.49 -0.07 -12.14
CA TRP A 32 -3.40 0.67 -13.41
C TRP A 32 -3.45 -0.25 -14.63
N ARG A 33 -2.69 -1.35 -14.60
CA ARG A 33 -2.71 -2.37 -15.65
C ARG A 33 -4.09 -3.03 -15.75
N ALA A 34 -4.72 -3.39 -14.62
CA ALA A 34 -6.04 -4.01 -14.63
C ALA A 34 -7.12 -3.11 -15.25
N ILE A 35 -7.01 -1.78 -15.11
CA ILE A 35 -7.99 -0.83 -15.65
C ILE A 35 -7.73 -0.55 -17.14
N TYR A 36 -6.48 -0.34 -17.53
CA TYR A 36 -6.14 0.24 -18.83
C TYR A 36 -5.39 -0.71 -19.77
N MET A 37 -4.89 -1.85 -19.32
CA MET A 37 -4.25 -2.84 -20.17
C MET A 37 -5.30 -3.76 -20.80
N LYS A 38 -5.27 -3.91 -22.12
CA LYS A 38 -6.07 -4.89 -22.85
C LYS A 38 -5.42 -6.27 -22.77
N ALA A 39 -6.20 -7.32 -23.05
CA ALA A 39 -5.72 -8.70 -23.07
C ALA A 39 -4.55 -8.95 -24.05
N ASN A 40 -4.42 -8.12 -25.10
CA ASN A 40 -3.33 -8.20 -26.06
C ASN A 40 -2.08 -7.39 -25.64
N GLY A 41 -2.01 -6.90 -24.40
CA GLY A 41 -0.87 -6.14 -23.87
C GLY A 41 -0.78 -4.69 -24.35
N THR A 42 -1.81 -4.17 -25.02
CA THR A 42 -1.85 -2.77 -25.45
C THR A 42 -2.70 -1.92 -24.50
N TRP A 43 -2.36 -0.63 -24.39
CA TRP A 43 -3.12 0.31 -23.57
C TRP A 43 -4.46 0.70 -24.23
N SER A 44 -5.49 0.89 -23.41
CA SER A 44 -6.79 1.43 -23.82
C SER A 44 -6.83 2.95 -23.91
N ILE A 45 -5.78 3.62 -23.41
CA ILE A 45 -5.58 5.06 -23.46
C ILE A 45 -4.17 5.38 -24.00
N PRO A 46 -4.00 6.53 -24.67
CA PRO A 46 -2.75 6.86 -25.35
C PRO A 46 -1.55 7.06 -24.40
N ASN A 47 -1.78 7.55 -23.17
CA ASN A 47 -0.73 7.80 -22.16
C ASN A 47 -0.63 6.70 -21.09
N GLY A 48 -1.13 5.49 -21.39
CA GLY A 48 -1.14 4.38 -20.43
C GLY A 48 0.26 3.98 -19.94
N ALA A 49 1.23 3.90 -20.84
CA ALA A 49 2.61 3.55 -20.50
C ALA A 49 3.31 4.64 -19.68
N GLU A 50 3.13 5.90 -20.08
CA GLU A 50 3.72 7.06 -19.40
C GLU A 50 3.24 7.15 -17.94
N ILE A 51 1.94 7.00 -17.72
CA ILE A 51 1.38 7.02 -16.36
C ILE A 51 1.86 5.84 -15.53
N LEU A 52 2.03 4.65 -16.14
CA LEU A 52 2.60 3.50 -15.44
C LEU A 52 4.01 3.83 -14.91
N ASN A 53 4.87 4.38 -15.76
CA ASN A 53 6.22 4.77 -15.37
C ASN A 53 6.20 5.82 -14.25
N ASN A 54 5.31 6.81 -14.33
CA ASN A 54 5.18 7.83 -13.29
C ASN A 54 4.68 7.24 -11.96
N LEU A 55 3.84 6.18 -11.99
CA LEU A 55 3.44 5.45 -10.80
C LEU A 55 4.61 4.67 -10.19
N GLU A 56 5.43 4.03 -11.01
CA GLU A 56 6.65 3.34 -10.55
C GLU A 56 7.63 4.33 -9.91
N GLU A 57 7.88 5.47 -10.55
CA GLU A 57 8.73 6.54 -10.01
C GLU A 57 8.17 7.12 -8.70
N ALA A 58 6.86 7.39 -8.64
CA ALA A 58 6.22 7.89 -7.43
C ALA A 58 6.28 6.90 -6.26
N ALA A 59 6.28 5.59 -6.54
CA ALA A 59 6.38 4.57 -5.50
C ALA A 59 7.71 4.66 -4.74
N GLU A 60 8.79 4.96 -5.47
CA GLU A 60 10.14 5.11 -4.91
C GLU A 60 10.35 6.50 -4.31
N THR A 61 10.04 7.56 -5.06
CA THR A 61 10.31 8.96 -4.66
C THR A 61 9.40 9.46 -3.54
N HIS A 62 8.21 8.90 -3.39
CA HIS A 62 7.22 9.33 -2.40
C HIS A 62 6.78 8.20 -1.44
N LYS A 63 7.60 7.15 -1.31
CA LYS A 63 7.31 5.96 -0.51
C LYS A 63 6.76 6.27 0.88
N GLU A 64 7.46 7.13 1.64
CA GLU A 64 7.10 7.49 3.01
C GLU A 64 5.76 8.24 3.06
N ARG A 65 5.57 9.19 2.16
CA ARG A 65 4.32 9.97 2.05
C ARG A 65 3.14 9.07 1.69
N ILE A 66 3.34 8.13 0.75
CA ILE A 66 2.32 7.16 0.36
C ILE A 66 1.97 6.25 1.54
N ALA A 67 2.97 5.74 2.25
CA ALA A 67 2.77 4.87 3.41
C ALA A 67 2.04 5.57 4.57
N ALA A 68 2.33 6.85 4.82
CA ALA A 68 1.70 7.64 5.88
C ALA A 68 0.26 8.07 5.56
N ALA A 69 -0.19 7.96 4.30
CA ALA A 69 -1.51 8.42 3.91
C ALA A 69 -2.63 7.52 4.47
N PRO A 70 -3.81 8.07 4.81
CA PRO A 70 -4.96 7.28 5.26
C PRO A 70 -5.36 6.17 4.27
N ILE A 71 -5.23 6.46 2.97
CA ILE A 71 -5.45 5.53 1.87
C ILE A 71 -4.22 5.61 0.94
N PRO A 72 -3.19 4.77 1.14
CA PRO A 72 -1.94 4.81 0.38
C PRO A 72 -2.15 4.77 -1.13
N LEU A 73 -3.02 3.87 -1.60
CA LEU A 73 -3.33 3.74 -3.02
C LEU A 73 -3.94 5.02 -3.61
N ALA A 74 -4.84 5.69 -2.89
CA ALA A 74 -5.47 6.91 -3.38
C ALA A 74 -4.48 8.09 -3.40
N GLU A 75 -3.56 8.16 -2.42
CA GLU A 75 -2.50 9.16 -2.41
C GLU A 75 -1.50 8.93 -3.54
N HIS A 76 -1.11 7.67 -3.79
CA HIS A 76 -0.22 7.30 -4.90
C HIS A 76 -0.78 7.74 -6.26
N PHE A 77 -2.06 7.42 -6.53
CA PHE A 77 -2.72 7.91 -7.75
C PHE A 77 -2.92 9.43 -7.77
N ALA A 78 -3.08 10.07 -6.61
CA ALA A 78 -3.21 11.54 -6.55
C ALA A 78 -1.88 12.25 -6.86
N LEU A 79 -0.73 11.66 -6.52
CA LEU A 79 0.59 12.19 -6.87
C LEU A 79 0.82 12.22 -8.39
N VAL A 80 0.32 11.21 -9.12
CA VAL A 80 0.55 11.09 -10.57
C VAL A 80 -0.56 11.73 -11.42
N LEU A 81 -1.82 11.56 -11.04
CA LEU A 81 -2.98 11.97 -11.85
C LEU A 81 -3.67 13.24 -11.32
N GLY A 82 -3.13 13.84 -10.26
CA GLY A 82 -3.79 14.87 -9.47
C GLY A 82 -4.90 14.29 -8.59
N ARG A 83 -5.26 15.01 -7.52
CA ARG A 83 -6.30 14.57 -6.59
C ARG A 83 -7.69 14.69 -7.25
N LYS A 84 -8.32 13.54 -7.55
CA LYS A 84 -9.69 13.50 -8.10
C LYS A 84 -10.69 12.96 -7.06
N PRO A 85 -11.93 13.49 -7.01
CA PRO A 85 -12.97 12.98 -6.11
C PRO A 85 -13.24 11.48 -6.27
N ASN A 86 -13.02 10.93 -7.47
CA ASN A 86 -13.28 9.53 -7.79
C ASN A 86 -12.18 8.56 -7.35
N HIS A 87 -11.03 9.03 -6.84
CA HIS A 87 -9.98 8.13 -6.39
C HIS A 87 -10.39 7.35 -5.13
N SER A 88 -11.20 7.95 -4.26
CA SER A 88 -11.70 7.35 -3.01
C SER A 88 -13.23 7.25 -2.92
N ARG A 89 -14.00 7.80 -3.88
CA ARG A 89 -15.47 7.69 -3.88
C ARG A 89 -15.90 6.23 -3.73
N SER A 90 -17.02 6.03 -3.04
CA SER A 90 -17.73 4.76 -2.88
C SER A 90 -17.02 3.62 -2.13
N VAL A 91 -15.90 3.88 -1.44
CA VAL A 91 -15.49 3.04 -0.31
C VAL A 91 -16.19 3.63 0.92
N GLY A 92 -17.34 3.07 1.31
CA GLY A 92 -18.03 3.51 2.52
C GLY A 92 -17.05 3.59 3.69
N ILE A 93 -17.22 4.60 4.54
CA ILE A 93 -16.37 4.91 5.72
C ILE A 93 -16.00 3.63 6.52
N GLY A 94 -16.85 2.61 6.53
CA GLY A 94 -16.60 1.30 7.15
C GLY A 94 -15.42 0.48 6.58
N ALA A 95 -15.25 0.38 5.26
CA ALA A 95 -14.20 -0.46 4.67
C ALA A 95 -12.82 0.19 4.71
N VAL A 96 -12.75 1.54 4.59
CA VAL A 96 -11.54 2.32 4.85
C VAL A 96 -11.15 2.21 6.32
N ASN A 97 -12.12 2.29 7.24
CA ASN A 97 -11.85 2.16 8.68
C ASN A 97 -11.40 0.76 9.08
N GLN A 98 -11.91 -0.32 8.49
CA GLN A 98 -11.42 -1.67 8.81
C GLN A 98 -10.01 -1.91 8.27
N GLY A 99 -9.72 -1.52 7.02
CA GLY A 99 -8.38 -1.62 6.47
C GLY A 99 -7.37 -0.74 7.20
N ALA A 100 -7.75 0.48 7.60
CA ALA A 100 -6.91 1.36 8.40
C ALA A 100 -6.69 0.82 9.82
N LYS A 101 -7.74 0.32 10.49
CA LYS A 101 -7.61 -0.31 11.82
C LYS A 101 -6.71 -1.53 11.79
N GLU A 102 -6.80 -2.35 10.75
CA GLU A 102 -5.94 -3.54 10.64
C GLU A 102 -4.49 -3.14 10.38
N ARG A 103 -4.24 -2.12 9.53
CA ARG A 103 -2.90 -1.58 9.35
C ARG A 103 -2.31 -1.00 10.64
N TYR A 104 -3.09 -0.23 11.42
CA TYR A 104 -2.65 0.27 12.73
C TYR A 104 -2.31 -0.87 13.68
N ARG A 105 -3.10 -1.97 13.68
CA ARG A 105 -2.80 -3.16 14.50
C ARG A 105 -1.52 -3.86 14.08
N ILE A 106 -1.28 -4.00 12.78
CA ILE A 106 -0.07 -4.63 12.26
C ILE A 106 1.16 -3.78 12.59
N HIS A 107 1.09 -2.44 12.39
CA HIS A 107 2.17 -1.53 12.75
C HIS A 107 2.48 -1.56 14.25
N ALA A 108 1.47 -1.45 15.11
CA ALA A 108 1.69 -1.52 16.56
C ALA A 108 2.31 -2.85 17.01
N ARG A 109 1.96 -3.97 16.34
CA ARG A 109 2.60 -5.27 16.59
C ARG A 109 4.05 -5.33 16.14
N ALA A 110 4.37 -4.71 15.00
CA ALA A 110 5.74 -4.63 14.50
C ALA A 110 6.61 -3.80 15.44
N GLU A 111 6.17 -2.60 15.83
CA GLU A 111 6.89 -1.75 16.80
C GLU A 111 7.11 -2.46 18.14
N ALA A 112 6.10 -3.15 18.65
CA ALA A 112 6.23 -3.92 19.89
C ALA A 112 7.14 -5.16 19.74
N ALA A 113 7.32 -5.69 18.53
CA ALA A 113 8.27 -6.77 18.26
C ALA A 113 9.71 -6.24 18.20
N ASP A 114 9.91 -5.10 17.52
CA ASP A 114 11.22 -4.45 17.43
C ASP A 114 11.71 -3.99 18.80
N GLN A 115 10.83 -3.42 19.64
CA GLN A 115 11.20 -3.05 21.01
C GLN A 115 11.62 -4.28 21.82
N ARG A 116 10.87 -5.39 21.75
CA ARG A 116 11.23 -6.64 22.44
C ARG A 116 12.57 -7.20 21.96
N ALA A 117 12.86 -7.10 20.67
CA ALA A 117 14.14 -7.54 20.12
C ALA A 117 15.29 -6.67 20.65
N SER A 118 15.12 -5.36 20.70
CA SER A 118 16.11 -4.43 21.26
C SER A 118 16.34 -4.68 22.76
N ASP A 119 15.28 -4.87 23.54
CA ASP A 119 15.39 -5.15 24.98
C ASP A 119 16.12 -6.47 25.24
N ALA A 120 15.84 -7.51 24.44
CA ALA A 120 16.52 -8.80 24.53
C ALA A 120 18.02 -8.69 24.18
N GLN A 121 18.38 -7.89 23.18
CA GLN A 121 19.77 -7.62 22.84
C GLN A 121 20.50 -6.91 23.99
N ASN A 122 19.87 -5.90 24.60
CA ASN A 122 20.45 -5.18 25.73
C ASN A 122 20.65 -6.10 26.95
N GLN A 123 19.69 -6.99 27.24
CA GLN A 123 19.83 -7.97 28.31
C GLN A 123 20.95 -8.98 28.03
N ALA A 124 21.06 -9.46 26.80
CA ALA A 124 22.13 -10.37 26.40
C ALA A 124 23.51 -9.71 26.53
N ALA A 125 23.64 -8.44 26.14
CA ALA A 125 24.86 -7.66 26.31
C ALA A 125 25.23 -7.48 27.79
N ALA A 126 24.27 -7.12 28.64
CA ALA A 126 24.50 -6.97 30.08
C ALA A 126 24.93 -8.29 30.76
N LEU A 127 24.34 -9.41 30.34
CA LEU A 127 24.74 -10.73 30.83
C LEU A 127 26.15 -11.12 30.37
N LEU A 128 26.52 -10.78 29.14
CA LEU A 128 27.88 -11.00 28.63
C LEU A 128 28.92 -10.19 29.42
N GLU A 129 28.66 -8.92 29.70
CA GLU A 129 29.54 -8.08 30.53
C GLU A 129 29.70 -8.64 31.95
N GLU A 130 28.62 -9.12 32.58
CA GLU A 130 28.70 -9.70 33.92
C GLU A 130 29.43 -11.05 33.93
N VAL A 131 29.32 -11.86 32.88
CA VAL A 131 30.11 -13.09 32.72
C VAL A 131 31.60 -12.76 32.60
N GLU A 132 31.97 -11.78 31.76
CA GLU A 132 33.37 -11.35 31.61
C GLU A 132 33.96 -10.81 32.92
N ARG A 133 33.15 -10.17 33.77
CA ARG A 133 33.58 -9.67 35.08
C ARG A 133 33.83 -10.79 36.09
N LEU A 134 33.20 -11.95 35.93
CA LEU A 134 33.28 -13.10 36.83
C LEU A 134 34.31 -14.16 36.41
N THR A 135 34.90 -14.03 35.21
CA THR A 135 35.97 -14.88 34.66
C THR A 135 37.33 -14.20 34.72
#